data_AF-A0A7S0C3B5-F1
#
_entry.id   AF-A0A7S0C3B5-F1
#
_cell.length_a   1.000
_cell.length_b   1.000
_cell.length_c   1.000
_cell.angle_alpha   90.00
_cell.angle_beta   90.00
_cell.angle_gamma   90.00
#
_symmetry.space_group_name_H-M   'P 1'
#
loop_
_entity.id
_entity.type
_entity.pdbx_description
1 polymer ?
#
loop_
_entity_poly.entity_id
_entity_poly.type
_entity_poly.pdbx_seq_one_letter_code
_entity_poly.pdbx_strand_id
1 'polypeptide(L)'
;SAATASNAGARVALIEANLLGGDSLNTGSIPSKALLHSANLAYTARSNMAHLSESGIEINGGSSAVKVNFSKVMKRMRRIRAEISAKNSAEKFTKKQGVEVFFGRGSF
;
A
#
# COMPACT_ATOMS: atom_id res chain seq x y z
N SER A 1 18.99 -5.72 -8.26
CA SER A 1 18.56 -5.28 -6.91
C SER A 1 19.33 -6.08 -5.86
N ALA A 2 19.35 -5.64 -4.60
CA ALA A 2 20.08 -6.34 -3.53
C ALA A 2 19.69 -7.83 -3.40
N ALA A 3 18.38 -8.12 -3.42
CA ALA A 3 17.87 -9.50 -3.37
C ALA A 3 18.34 -10.35 -4.56
N THR A 4 18.24 -9.81 -5.79
CA THR A 4 18.67 -10.52 -7.00
C THR A 4 20.17 -10.79 -6.99
N ALA A 5 20.98 -9.82 -6.58
CA ALA A 5 22.44 -9.99 -6.50
C ALA A 5 22.82 -11.05 -5.47
N SER A 6 22.19 -11.04 -4.30
CA SER A 6 22.43 -12.07 -3.28
C SER A 6 22.01 -13.46 -3.74
N ASN A 7 20.84 -13.58 -4.39
CA ASN A 7 20.38 -14.85 -4.97
C ASN A 7 21.31 -15.36 -6.09
N ALA A 8 22.08 -14.48 -6.73
CA ALA A 8 23.10 -14.84 -7.71
C ALA A 8 24.47 -15.19 -7.08
N GLY A 9 24.56 -15.20 -5.75
CA GLY A 9 25.77 -15.59 -5.00
C GLY A 9 26.71 -14.43 -4.63
N ALA A 10 26.32 -13.17 -4.91
CA ALA A 10 27.12 -12.03 -4.48
C ALA A 10 27.02 -11.80 -2.97
N ARG A 11 28.09 -11.27 -2.36
CA ARG A 11 28.01 -10.65 -1.03
C ARG A 11 27.42 -9.25 -1.19
N VAL A 12 26.34 -8.95 -0.48
CA VAL A 12 25.56 -7.73 -0.69
C VAL A 12 25.33 -6.97 0.61
N ALA A 13 25.69 -5.69 0.59
CA ALA A 13 25.28 -4.70 1.58
C ALA A 13 24.23 -3.76 0.97
N LEU A 14 23.15 -3.49 1.71
CA LEU A 14 22.10 -2.53 1.37
C LEU A 14 22.11 -1.40 2.40
N ILE A 15 22.24 -0.15 1.94
CA ILE A 15 22.19 1.04 2.79
C ILE A 15 20.86 1.76 2.58
N GLU A 16 20.09 1.99 3.66
CA GLU A 16 18.80 2.69 3.64
C GLU A 16 18.77 3.79 4.70
N ALA A 17 18.43 5.03 4.31
CA ALA A 17 18.45 6.16 5.24
C ALA A 17 17.21 6.25 6.12
N ASN A 18 16.06 5.74 5.66
CA ASN A 18 14.77 5.89 6.28
C ASN A 18 14.07 4.53 6.44
N LEU A 19 13.09 4.25 5.58
CA LEU A 19 12.22 3.08 5.64
C LEU A 19 12.40 2.25 4.38
N LEU A 20 12.66 0.96 4.57
CA LEU A 20 12.73 0.00 3.47
C LEU A 20 11.45 0.01 2.63
N GLY A 21 11.62 -0.23 1.33
CA GLY A 21 10.56 -0.14 0.33
C GLY A 21 10.41 1.24 -0.32
N GLY A 22 11.13 2.25 0.17
CA GLY A 22 11.23 3.59 -0.43
C GLY A 22 9.87 4.27 -0.59
N ASP A 23 9.80 5.23 -1.51
CA ASP A 23 8.58 6.02 -1.71
C ASP A 23 7.41 5.15 -2.15
N SER A 24 7.62 4.23 -3.09
CA SER A 24 6.55 3.38 -3.63
C SER A 24 5.72 2.72 -2.53
N LEU A 25 6.38 2.15 -1.51
CA LEU A 25 5.73 1.54 -0.37
C LEU A 25 5.21 2.57 0.63
N ASN A 26 6.02 3.56 0.98
CA ASN A 26 5.78 4.37 2.17
C ASN A 26 4.85 5.56 1.91
N THR A 27 4.96 6.20 0.75
CA THR A 27 4.36 7.52 0.45
C THR A 27 3.81 7.65 -0.97
N GLY A 28 4.05 6.68 -1.85
CA GLY A 28 3.74 6.74 -3.28
C GLY A 28 2.70 5.72 -3.70
N SER A 29 3.07 4.84 -4.63
CA SER A 29 2.14 3.94 -5.32
C SER A 29 1.21 3.14 -4.41
N ILE A 30 1.71 2.60 -3.29
CA ILE A 30 0.92 1.74 -2.39
C ILE A 30 -0.15 2.56 -1.65
N PRO A 31 0.17 3.64 -0.90
CA PRO A 31 -0.83 4.52 -0.33
C PRO A 31 -1.81 5.07 -1.37
N SER A 32 -1.31 5.55 -2.52
CA SER A 32 -2.15 6.16 -3.56
C SER A 32 -3.17 5.18 -4.11
N LYS A 33 -2.77 3.95 -4.46
CA LYS A 33 -3.70 2.92 -4.97
C LYS A 33 -4.68 2.46 -3.89
N ALA A 34 -4.26 2.39 -2.63
CA ALA A 34 -5.15 2.04 -1.53
C ALA A 34 -6.29 3.07 -1.35
N LEU A 35 -5.96 4.37 -1.49
CA LEU A 35 -6.93 5.48 -1.44
C LEU A 35 -7.81 5.52 -2.68
N LEU A 36 -7.22 5.42 -3.88
CA LEU A 36 -7.96 5.39 -5.15
C LEU A 36 -8.96 4.26 -5.19
N HIS A 37 -8.63 3.09 -4.65
CA HIS A 37 -9.58 1.99 -4.56
C HIS A 37 -10.79 2.35 -3.68
N SER A 38 -10.57 2.96 -2.51
CA SER A 38 -11.68 3.41 -1.65
C SER A 38 -12.52 4.52 -2.31
N ALA A 39 -11.88 5.43 -3.05
CA ALA A 39 -12.57 6.46 -3.81
C ALA A 39 -13.41 5.85 -4.94
N ASN A 40 -12.86 4.88 -5.67
CA ASN A 40 -13.56 4.19 -6.75
C ASN A 40 -14.79 3.44 -6.23
N LEU A 41 -14.68 2.73 -5.11
CA LEU A 41 -15.85 2.08 -4.49
C LEU A 41 -16.97 3.07 -4.14
N ALA A 42 -16.61 4.22 -3.56
CA ALA A 42 -17.58 5.27 -3.25
C ALA A 42 -18.20 5.88 -4.51
N TYR A 43 -17.39 6.11 -5.54
CA TYR A 43 -17.85 6.60 -6.84
C TYR A 43 -18.81 5.61 -7.50
N THR A 44 -18.41 4.35 -7.68
CA THR A 44 -19.25 3.30 -8.25
C THR A 44 -20.57 3.14 -7.51
N ALA A 45 -20.54 3.14 -6.17
CA ALA A 45 -21.76 3.06 -5.37
C ALA A 45 -22.72 4.23 -5.64
N ARG A 46 -22.19 5.46 -5.76
CA ARG A 46 -23.02 6.65 -6.07
C ARG A 46 -23.53 6.64 -7.51
N SER A 47 -22.69 6.28 -8.47
CA SER A 47 -23.04 6.32 -9.90
C SER A 47 -24.07 5.26 -10.29
N ASN A 48 -24.16 4.14 -9.55
CA ASN A 48 -25.12 3.08 -9.84
C ASN A 48 -26.51 3.30 -9.24
N MET A 49 -26.74 4.39 -8.50
CA MET A 49 -28.00 4.62 -7.78
C MET A 49 -29.23 4.62 -8.72
N ALA A 50 -29.11 5.23 -9.90
CA ALA A 50 -30.20 5.25 -10.89
C ALA A 50 -30.55 3.84 -11.37
N HIS A 51 -29.55 3.05 -11.79
CA HIS A 51 -29.74 1.68 -12.24
C HIS A 51 -30.30 0.75 -11.16
N LEU A 52 -29.95 0.99 -9.88
CA LEU A 52 -30.52 0.23 -8.76
C LEU A 52 -32.02 0.49 -8.62
N SER A 53 -32.45 1.75 -8.68
CA SER A 53 -33.89 2.11 -8.62
C SER A 53 -34.66 1.56 -9.83
N GLU A 54 -34.10 1.66 -11.05
CA GLU A 54 -34.68 1.04 -12.25
C GLU A 54 -34.83 -0.47 -12.13
N SER A 55 -33.93 -1.12 -11.39
CA SER A 55 -33.96 -2.56 -11.12
C SER A 55 -34.85 -2.92 -9.92
N GLY A 56 -35.62 -1.98 -9.36
CA GLY A 56 -36.51 -2.18 -8.22
C GLY A 56 -35.80 -2.23 -6.85
N ILE A 57 -34.53 -1.80 -6.77
CA ILE A 57 -33.75 -1.74 -5.54
C ILE A 57 -33.72 -0.29 -5.03
N GLU A 58 -34.48 -0.03 -3.97
CA GLU A 58 -34.57 1.29 -3.36
C GLU A 58 -33.50 1.50 -2.27
N ILE A 59 -32.67 2.55 -2.43
CA ILE A 59 -31.72 3.00 -1.41
C ILE A 59 -32.12 4.39 -0.92
N ASN A 60 -32.58 4.46 0.32
CA ASN A 60 -33.01 5.72 0.94
C ASN A 60 -31.87 6.72 1.06
N GLY A 61 -32.10 7.96 0.61
CA GLY A 61 -31.14 9.07 0.67
C GLY A 61 -30.31 9.30 -0.59
N GLY A 62 -30.59 8.57 -1.68
CA GLY A 62 -29.95 8.76 -2.99
C GLY A 62 -28.42 8.74 -2.94
N SER A 63 -27.76 9.57 -3.74
CA SER A 63 -26.28 9.68 -3.74
C SER A 63 -25.68 10.08 -2.38
N SER A 64 -26.48 10.71 -1.50
CA SER A 64 -26.07 11.10 -0.14
C SER A 64 -26.11 9.92 0.85
N ALA A 65 -26.67 8.77 0.47
CA ALA A 65 -26.65 7.54 1.26
C ALA A 65 -25.22 7.00 1.44
N VAL A 66 -24.31 7.27 0.50
CA VAL A 66 -22.92 6.81 0.55
C VAL A 66 -22.07 7.74 1.41
N LYS A 67 -21.90 7.36 2.68
CA LYS A 67 -21.04 8.06 3.65
C LYS A 67 -19.61 7.51 3.66
N VAL A 68 -18.63 8.37 3.39
CA VAL A 68 -17.21 8.01 3.47
C VAL A 68 -16.68 8.29 4.87
N ASN A 69 -16.27 7.24 5.58
CA ASN A 69 -15.54 7.38 6.85
C ASN A 69 -14.03 7.47 6.56
N PHE A 70 -13.51 8.69 6.48
CA PHE A 70 -12.10 8.93 6.15
C PHE A 70 -11.13 8.29 7.15
N SER A 71 -11.48 8.26 8.44
CA SER A 71 -10.67 7.60 9.47
C SER A 71 -10.50 6.11 9.18
N LYS A 72 -11.58 5.40 8.83
CA LYS A 72 -11.54 3.98 8.42
C LYS A 72 -10.75 3.77 7.13
N VAL A 73 -10.88 4.67 6.15
CA VAL A 73 -10.08 4.64 4.90
C VAL A 73 -8.58 4.72 5.21
N MET A 74 -8.18 5.68 6.04
CA MET A 74 -6.78 5.86 6.42
C MET A 74 -6.26 4.69 7.27
N LYS A 75 -7.09 4.13 8.16
CA LYS A 75 -6.74 2.91 8.93
C LYS A 75 -6.50 1.72 7.99
N ARG A 76 -7.35 1.53 6.97
CA ARG A 76 -7.17 0.48 5.94
C ARG A 76 -5.88 0.70 5.15
N MET A 77 -5.61 1.92 4.69
CA MET A 77 -4.38 2.23 3.96
C MET A 77 -3.13 1.89 4.79
N ARG A 78 -3.08 2.34 6.06
CA ARG A 78 -1.95 2.07 6.95
C ARG A 78 -1.77 0.57 7.22
N ARG A 79 -2.87 -0.18 7.35
CA ARG A 79 -2.83 -1.65 7.48
C ARG A 79 -2.20 -2.31 6.25
N ILE A 80 -2.67 -1.97 5.05
CA ILE A 80 -2.11 -2.50 3.78
C ILE A 80 -0.61 -2.19 3.69
N ARG A 81 -0.22 -0.96 4.01
CA ARG A 81 1.20 -0.57 4.03
C ARG A 81 2.00 -1.46 4.99
N ALA A 82 1.53 -1.64 6.22
CA ALA A 82 2.22 -2.46 7.22
C ALA A 82 2.36 -3.93 6.80
N GLU A 83 1.32 -4.53 6.21
CA GLU A 83 1.35 -5.90 5.69
C GLU A 83 2.41 -6.06 4.58
N ILE A 84 2.55 -5.06 3.71
CA ILE A 84 3.56 -5.06 2.64
C ILE A 84 4.97 -4.75 3.20
N SER A 85 5.09 -3.84 4.17
CA SER A 85 6.37 -3.56 4.86
C SER A 85 6.97 -4.81 5.49
N ALA A 86 6.15 -5.68 6.09
CA ALA A 86 6.63 -6.93 6.66
C ALA A 86 7.33 -7.84 5.63
N LYS A 87 6.89 -7.81 4.36
CA LYS A 87 7.51 -8.54 3.25
C LYS A 87 8.80 -7.90 2.73
N ASN A 88 9.10 -6.67 3.13
CA ASN A 88 10.30 -5.91 2.77
C ASN A 88 11.11 -5.52 4.01
N SER A 89 10.97 -6.28 5.11
CA SER A 89 11.64 -6.00 6.37
C SER A 89 13.13 -6.32 6.32
N ALA A 90 13.92 -5.58 7.11
CA ALA A 90 15.36 -5.83 7.26
C ALA A 90 15.62 -7.27 7.74
N GLU A 91 14.76 -7.77 8.64
CA GLU A 91 14.81 -9.16 9.10
C GLU A 91 14.69 -10.17 7.95
N LYS A 92 13.78 -9.94 7.01
CA LYS A 92 13.64 -10.84 5.85
C LYS A 92 14.88 -10.77 4.95
N PHE A 93 15.39 -9.57 4.67
CA PHE A 93 16.58 -9.39 3.85
C PHE A 93 17.82 -10.09 4.46
N THR A 94 18.02 -9.91 5.75
CA THR A 94 19.14 -10.52 6.48
C THR A 94 18.96 -12.04 6.64
N LYS A 95 17.86 -12.49 7.25
CA LYS A 95 17.67 -13.91 7.62
C LYS A 95 17.34 -14.83 6.45
N LYS A 96 16.67 -14.32 5.40
CA LYS A 96 16.17 -15.16 4.30
C LYS A 96 16.83 -14.89 2.95
N GLN A 97 17.55 -13.78 2.80
CA GLN A 97 18.14 -13.40 1.51
C GLN A 97 19.63 -13.10 1.61
N GLY A 98 20.29 -13.27 2.76
CA GLY A 98 21.74 -13.08 2.88
C GLY A 98 22.23 -11.66 2.57
N VAL A 99 21.34 -10.66 2.66
CA VAL A 99 21.66 -9.25 2.45
C VAL A 99 21.90 -8.58 3.79
N GLU A 100 23.07 -7.98 3.98
CA GLU A 100 23.34 -7.13 5.15
C GLU A 100 22.68 -5.77 4.96
N VAL A 101 21.90 -5.32 5.94
CA VAL A 101 21.16 -4.05 5.87
C VAL A 101 21.74 -3.07 6.87
N PHE A 102 22.18 -1.92 6.38
CA PHE A 102 22.71 -0.81 7.17
C PHE A 102 21.75 0.37 7.10
N PHE A 103 21.31 0.87 8.25
CA PHE A 103 20.50 2.08 8.30
C PHE A 103 21.41 3.31 8.39
N GLY A 104 21.33 4.18 7.39
CA GLY A 104 22.19 5.36 7.27
C GLY A 104 22.23 5.92 5.84
N ARG A 105 23.03 6.96 5.64
CA ARG A 105 23.23 7.58 4.32
C ARG A 105 24.63 7.24 3.80
N GLY A 106 24.70 6.60 2.64
CA GLY A 106 25.98 6.33 1.97
C GLY A 106 26.58 7.60 1.37
N SER A 107 27.91 7.68 1.37
CA SER A 107 28.71 8.68 0.67
C SER A 107 29.90 7.99 -0.02
N PHE A 108 30.38 8.56 -1.11
CA PHE A 108 31.61 8.15 -1.81
C PHE A 108 32.78 9.05 -1.43
#